data_AF-A0A6V7Q2K8-F1
#
_entry.id   AF-A0A6V7Q2K8-F1
#
_cell.length_a   1.000
_cell.length_b   1.000
_cell.length_c   1.000
_cell.angle_alpha   90.00
_cell.angle_beta   90.00
_cell.angle_gamma   90.00
#
_symmetry.space_group_name_H-M   'P 1'
#
loop_
_entity.id
_entity.type
_entity.pdbx_description
1 polymer ?
#
loop_
_entity_poly.entity_id
_entity_poly.type
_entity_poly.pdbx_seq_one_letter_code
_entity_poly.pdbx_strand_id
1 'polypeptide(L)'
;MSLLLSSASALPAITNSRPVFPSKPIPARPSKPPSARGFSVLASAGNDASTSSSSSSFAVASSAPLPEPNLPEDGRKASSILTFQQAIQRLQEYWASVGCSIMQCSNTEVGAGTMNPLTFLRVLGPEPWNVAYVEPSIRPDDSRYGDNPNRLQRHTQFQVILKPDPGNSQDLFLGSLSALGINVNEHDIRFVEDNWESPVLGAWGLGWEVWMDGMEITQFTYFQQAGSLQLLPISVEITYGLERILMSLQGVDHFKKIQYADGITYGELFLENEKEMSFYYLEHANVEHIQKHFENFEEEACSLLSLGLPIPAYDQLLKASHAFNILDSRGFVGVTERARYFGRMRSLARQCAQLWVKTRESLGHPLGISYDANSLIHPSVVEFDLKKEMEQPRLFVLENWDGRAATSGCSRSKRASNRGKVLTYGTPRRIVICVENLSINQEEEETELRGPPVAKAFDQEGKPTKAAEVFAVRIVYLWTSYIRK
;
A
#
# COMPACT_ATOMS: atom_id res chain seq x y z
N MET A 1 -37.73 -49.24 29.64
CA MET A 1 -37.58 -48.57 30.95
C MET A 1 -37.47 -47.09 30.68
N SER A 2 -38.55 -46.39 30.98
CA SER A 2 -38.71 -44.93 30.90
C SER A 2 -38.20 -44.30 32.19
N LEU A 3 -37.62 -43.10 32.12
CA LEU A 3 -37.77 -42.07 33.15
C LEU A 3 -37.36 -40.71 32.55
N LEU A 4 -38.39 -39.98 32.13
CA LEU A 4 -38.46 -38.53 32.12
C LEU A 4 -38.29 -37.98 33.55
N LEU A 5 -37.77 -36.75 33.69
CA LEU A 5 -38.40 -35.69 34.49
C LEU A 5 -37.74 -34.33 34.26
N SER A 6 -38.59 -33.31 34.31
CA SER A 6 -38.39 -31.90 33.99
C SER A 6 -38.29 -31.06 35.27
N SER A 7 -37.71 -29.84 35.18
CA SER A 7 -38.14 -28.57 35.81
C SER A 7 -36.90 -27.64 35.90
N ALA A 8 -36.80 -26.48 35.24
CA ALA A 8 -37.54 -25.22 35.41
C ALA A 8 -37.30 -24.48 36.76
N SER A 9 -36.75 -23.27 36.61
CA SER A 9 -37.01 -22.01 37.36
C SER A 9 -35.98 -21.46 38.39
N ALA A 10 -35.85 -20.12 38.29
CA ALA A 10 -35.60 -19.11 39.33
C ALA A 10 -34.21 -18.42 39.37
N LEU A 11 -34.22 -17.18 38.87
CA LEU A 11 -33.33 -16.05 39.16
C LEU A 11 -33.28 -15.72 40.66
N PRO A 12 -32.17 -15.14 41.16
CA PRO A 12 -32.21 -14.24 42.30
C PRO A 12 -32.00 -12.79 41.87
N ALA A 13 -32.92 -11.92 42.30
CA ALA A 13 -32.76 -10.48 42.36
C ALA A 13 -31.68 -10.12 43.40
N ILE A 14 -30.74 -9.24 43.05
CA ILE A 14 -29.85 -8.59 44.02
C ILE A 14 -29.97 -7.07 43.84
N THR A 15 -30.20 -6.46 44.99
CA THR A 15 -30.61 -5.07 45.25
C THR A 15 -29.48 -4.06 45.10
N ASN A 16 -29.89 -2.85 44.71
CA ASN A 16 -29.15 -1.59 44.71
C ASN A 16 -28.28 -1.32 45.95
N SER A 17 -27.02 -0.95 45.72
CA SER A 17 -26.32 0.06 46.52
C SER A 17 -25.12 0.64 45.74
N ARG A 18 -25.23 1.92 45.34
CA ARG A 18 -24.14 2.73 44.78
C ARG A 18 -23.26 3.26 45.93
N PRO A 19 -21.93 3.25 45.83
CA PRO A 19 -21.09 4.12 46.64
C PRO A 19 -21.01 5.52 46.01
N VAL A 20 -21.33 6.54 46.80
CA VAL A 20 -21.16 7.96 46.51
C VAL A 20 -19.80 8.38 47.07
N PHE A 21 -18.96 9.04 46.27
CA PHE A 21 -17.80 9.82 46.75
C PHE A 21 -17.71 11.17 46.00
N PRO A 22 -17.17 12.22 46.65
CA PRO A 22 -17.61 13.60 46.46
C PRO A 22 -16.87 14.32 45.33
N SER A 23 -17.63 15.05 44.51
CA SER A 23 -17.13 16.02 43.53
C SER A 23 -16.78 17.35 44.21
N LYS A 24 -15.54 17.83 44.04
CA LYS A 24 -15.15 19.22 44.35
C LYS A 24 -15.73 20.20 43.30
N PRO A 25 -16.12 21.43 43.68
CA PRO A 25 -16.78 22.37 42.77
C PRO A 25 -15.77 23.15 41.90
N ILE A 26 -16.08 23.29 40.61
CA ILE A 26 -15.42 24.20 39.66
C ILE A 26 -16.31 25.45 39.52
N PRO A 27 -15.76 26.68 39.56
CA PRO A 27 -16.57 27.89 39.56
C PRO A 27 -17.14 28.23 38.17
N ALA A 28 -18.38 28.72 38.17
CA ALA A 28 -19.17 29.09 37.01
C ALA A 28 -18.63 30.33 36.27
N ARG A 29 -18.68 30.30 34.93
CA ARG A 29 -18.45 31.46 34.05
C ARG A 29 -19.73 31.70 33.22
N PRO A 30 -20.21 32.95 33.07
CA PRO A 30 -21.54 33.21 32.52
C PRO A 30 -21.58 33.16 30.99
N SER A 31 -22.63 32.54 30.47
CA SER A 31 -23.01 32.47 29.05
C SER A 31 -23.87 33.67 28.63
N LYS A 32 -23.53 34.32 27.50
CA LYS A 32 -24.45 35.11 26.68
C LYS A 32 -24.31 34.67 25.21
N PRO A 33 -25.41 34.37 24.49
CA PRO A 33 -25.36 34.09 23.07
C PRO A 33 -25.51 35.38 22.24
N PRO A 34 -24.92 35.48 21.04
CA PRO A 34 -25.29 36.52 20.09
C PRO A 34 -26.53 36.12 19.30
N SER A 35 -27.34 37.13 19.03
CA SER A 35 -28.63 37.12 18.36
C SER A 35 -28.61 36.60 16.92
N ALA A 36 -29.47 35.64 16.62
CA ALA A 36 -29.89 35.31 15.26
C ALA A 36 -30.86 36.37 14.74
N ARG A 37 -30.51 37.05 13.62
CA ARG A 37 -31.46 37.84 12.83
C ARG A 37 -32.21 36.89 11.90
N GLY A 38 -33.54 36.90 12.03
CA GLY A 38 -34.44 36.06 11.27
C GLY A 38 -34.45 36.40 9.77
N PHE A 39 -34.39 35.34 8.97
CA PHE A 39 -34.83 35.32 7.58
C PHE A 39 -36.35 35.11 7.58
N SER A 40 -37.10 36.10 7.10
CA SER A 40 -38.52 35.93 6.75
C SER A 40 -38.63 35.49 5.30
N VAL A 41 -39.10 34.26 5.09
CA VAL A 41 -39.62 33.76 3.82
C VAL A 41 -41.02 34.32 3.63
N LEU A 42 -41.27 34.93 2.48
CA LEU A 42 -42.62 35.19 1.96
C LEU A 42 -42.63 34.82 0.48
N ALA A 43 -43.46 33.83 0.14
CA ALA A 43 -43.70 33.35 -1.22
C ALA A 43 -45.17 33.56 -1.60
N SER A 44 -45.39 33.78 -2.90
CA SER A 44 -46.67 33.93 -3.64
C SER A 44 -47.42 35.26 -3.40
N ALA A 45 -48.05 35.91 -4.37
CA ALA A 45 -48.74 35.42 -5.57
C ALA A 45 -48.93 36.53 -6.64
N GLY A 46 -49.30 36.16 -7.88
CA GLY A 46 -50.19 36.96 -8.73
C GLY A 46 -49.65 37.51 -10.05
N ASN A 47 -50.16 36.96 -11.16
CA ASN A 47 -50.05 37.43 -12.56
C ASN A 47 -50.50 38.89 -12.77
N ASP A 48 -49.96 39.58 -13.79
CA ASP A 48 -50.72 39.88 -15.02
C ASP A 48 -49.89 40.69 -16.04
N ALA A 49 -50.25 40.48 -17.31
CA ALA A 49 -49.60 40.94 -18.52
C ALA A 49 -49.75 42.45 -18.80
N SER A 50 -48.77 43.06 -19.49
CA SER A 50 -49.03 43.94 -20.63
C SER A 50 -47.77 44.29 -21.41
N THR A 51 -47.93 44.25 -22.73
CA THR A 51 -47.04 44.67 -23.81
C THR A 51 -46.72 46.17 -23.79
N SER A 52 -45.48 46.56 -24.09
CA SER A 52 -45.22 47.56 -25.14
C SER A 52 -43.72 47.69 -25.46
N SER A 53 -43.48 47.76 -26.77
CA SER A 53 -42.23 48.03 -27.46
C SER A 53 -41.71 49.45 -27.19
N SER A 54 -40.40 49.59 -26.95
CA SER A 54 -39.65 50.73 -27.49
C SER A 54 -38.17 50.38 -27.61
N SER A 55 -37.68 50.50 -28.84
CA SER A 55 -36.28 50.46 -29.24
C SER A 55 -35.54 51.68 -28.71
N SER A 56 -34.45 51.48 -27.98
CA SER A 56 -33.45 52.52 -27.75
C SER A 56 -32.04 51.93 -27.85
N SER A 57 -31.39 52.29 -28.93
CA SER A 57 -29.95 52.20 -29.17
C SER A 57 -29.19 52.96 -28.09
N PHE A 58 -28.34 52.26 -27.34
CA PHE A 58 -27.34 52.88 -26.48
C PHE A 58 -25.94 52.71 -27.07
N ALA A 59 -25.29 53.84 -27.26
CA ALA A 59 -23.94 54.00 -27.76
C ALA A 59 -22.90 53.34 -26.86
N VAL A 60 -21.90 52.71 -27.48
CA VAL A 60 -20.71 52.17 -26.82
C VAL A 60 -19.85 53.34 -26.35
N ALA A 61 -19.82 53.59 -25.04
CA ALA A 61 -18.85 54.47 -24.43
C ALA A 61 -17.52 53.72 -24.24
N SER A 62 -16.48 54.20 -24.91
CA SER A 62 -15.08 53.77 -24.75
C SER A 62 -14.59 54.04 -23.33
N SER A 63 -14.44 53.00 -22.51
CA SER A 63 -13.72 53.04 -21.23
C SER A 63 -12.24 52.76 -21.45
N ALA A 64 -11.37 53.67 -20.99
CA ALA A 64 -9.92 53.57 -21.04
C ALA A 64 -9.38 52.30 -20.34
N PRO A 65 -8.21 51.75 -20.76
CA PRO A 65 -7.62 50.59 -20.11
C PRO A 65 -7.21 50.92 -18.67
N LEU A 66 -7.54 50.03 -17.73
CA LEU A 66 -6.99 50.05 -16.38
C LEU A 66 -5.47 49.81 -16.44
N PRO A 67 -4.66 50.37 -15.53
CA PRO A 67 -3.23 50.11 -15.52
C PRO A 67 -3.00 48.63 -15.15
N GLU A 68 -2.24 47.92 -15.99
CA GLU A 68 -1.80 46.56 -15.67
C GLU A 68 -0.97 46.55 -14.39
N PRO A 69 -1.14 45.53 -13.52
CA PRO A 69 -0.23 45.36 -12.40
C PRO A 69 1.16 45.00 -12.96
N ASN A 70 2.15 45.85 -12.69
CA ASN A 70 3.56 45.58 -12.96
C ASN A 70 3.97 44.29 -12.23
N LEU A 71 3.93 43.16 -12.95
CA LEU A 71 4.63 41.96 -12.57
C LEU A 71 6.12 42.23 -12.80
N PRO A 72 7.00 41.96 -11.83
CA PRO A 72 8.43 42.04 -12.07
C PRO A 72 8.80 41.00 -13.15
N GLU A 73 9.29 41.48 -14.30
CA GLU A 73 10.10 40.67 -15.19
C GLU A 73 11.40 40.35 -14.46
N ASP A 74 11.43 39.21 -13.75
CA ASP A 74 12.66 38.70 -13.17
C ASP A 74 12.87 37.23 -13.56
N GLY A 75 14.01 36.98 -14.21
CA GLY A 75 14.76 35.73 -14.13
C GLY A 75 14.02 34.40 -14.33
N ARG A 76 13.37 34.17 -15.48
CA ARG A 76 13.08 32.78 -15.91
C ARG A 76 14.37 32.07 -16.32
N LYS A 77 15.13 31.58 -15.34
CA LYS A 77 16.07 30.45 -15.46
C LYS A 77 16.63 30.03 -14.08
N ALA A 78 15.74 29.64 -13.19
CA ALA A 78 16.02 28.50 -12.32
C ALA A 78 15.03 27.41 -12.75
N SER A 79 15.50 26.18 -12.95
CA SER A 79 14.59 25.04 -12.91
C SER A 79 13.97 25.04 -11.52
N SER A 80 12.82 25.67 -11.34
CA SER A 80 12.19 25.81 -10.02
C SER A 80 11.80 24.41 -9.57
N ILE A 81 12.48 23.93 -8.53
CA ILE A 81 12.18 22.64 -7.90
C ILE A 81 10.67 22.61 -7.58
N LEU A 82 10.01 21.50 -7.94
CA LEU A 82 8.56 21.39 -7.79
C LEU A 82 8.14 21.49 -6.32
N THR A 83 7.05 22.22 -6.07
CA THR A 83 6.34 22.14 -4.79
C THR A 83 5.60 20.80 -4.67
N PHE A 84 5.19 20.42 -3.46
CA PHE A 84 4.41 19.19 -3.22
C PHE A 84 3.12 19.16 -4.05
N GLN A 85 2.40 20.28 -4.10
CA GLN A 85 1.19 20.41 -4.92
C GLN A 85 1.49 20.23 -6.41
N GLN A 86 2.56 20.85 -6.92
CA GLN A 86 2.95 20.72 -8.32
C GLN A 86 3.40 19.29 -8.67
N ALA A 87 4.08 18.60 -7.76
CA ALA A 87 4.46 17.21 -7.94
C ALA A 87 3.24 16.28 -8.07
N ILE A 88 2.21 16.49 -7.23
CA ILE A 88 0.92 15.77 -7.36
C ILE A 88 0.31 16.02 -8.73
N GLN A 89 0.18 17.30 -9.13
CA GLN A 89 -0.41 17.67 -10.42
C GLN A 89 0.36 17.03 -11.59
N ARG A 90 1.69 17.05 -11.53
CA ARG A 90 2.56 16.48 -12.56
C ARG A 90 2.45 14.97 -12.67
N LEU A 91 2.33 14.25 -11.55
CA LEU A 91 2.09 12.81 -11.57
C LEU A 91 0.69 12.49 -12.10
N GLN A 92 -0.33 13.26 -11.74
CA GLN A 92 -1.68 13.10 -12.30
C GLN A 92 -1.67 13.32 -13.81
N GLU A 93 -1.03 14.39 -14.29
CA GLU A 93 -0.87 14.67 -15.72
C GLU A 93 -0.13 13.55 -16.45
N TYR A 94 1.00 13.08 -15.89
CA TYR A 94 1.81 12.00 -16.46
C TYR A 94 0.99 10.72 -16.59
N TRP A 95 0.39 10.26 -15.49
CA TRP A 95 -0.36 9.00 -15.48
C TRP A 95 -1.62 9.07 -16.33
N ALA A 96 -2.29 10.23 -16.38
CA ALA A 96 -3.39 10.45 -17.32
C ALA A 96 -2.93 10.31 -18.78
N SER A 97 -1.75 10.86 -19.11
CA SER A 97 -1.21 10.81 -20.48
C SER A 97 -0.88 9.41 -20.98
N VAL A 98 -0.63 8.45 -20.06
CA VAL A 98 -0.39 7.03 -20.37
C VAL A 98 -1.62 6.15 -20.13
N GLY A 99 -2.81 6.76 -20.01
CA GLY A 99 -4.09 6.06 -20.03
C GLY A 99 -4.68 5.68 -18.67
N CYS A 100 -4.17 6.21 -17.56
CA CYS A 100 -4.81 6.05 -16.25
C CYS A 100 -6.00 7.00 -16.09
N SER A 101 -7.08 6.49 -15.51
CA SER A 101 -8.14 7.34 -14.96
C SER A 101 -7.62 8.03 -13.70
N ILE A 102 -7.78 9.35 -13.59
CA ILE A 102 -7.40 10.08 -12.37
C ILE A 102 -8.57 10.09 -11.40
N MET A 103 -8.36 9.50 -10.22
CA MET A 103 -9.38 9.38 -9.17
C MET A 103 -9.02 10.18 -7.92
N GLN A 104 -10.00 10.27 -7.02
CA GLN A 104 -9.84 10.92 -5.72
C GLN A 104 -9.51 9.88 -4.65
N CYS A 105 -8.97 10.36 -3.53
CA CYS A 105 -8.68 9.53 -2.36
C CYS A 105 -9.94 8.88 -1.78
N SER A 106 -9.72 7.90 -0.90
CA SER A 106 -10.79 7.36 -0.07
C SER A 106 -11.41 8.46 0.79
N ASN A 107 -12.72 8.36 1.03
CA ASN A 107 -13.44 9.23 1.97
C ASN A 107 -13.46 8.66 3.41
N THR A 108 -12.81 7.52 3.64
CA THR A 108 -12.58 6.91 4.95
C THR A 108 -11.08 6.64 5.14
N GLU A 109 -10.64 6.57 6.40
CA GLU A 109 -9.25 6.32 6.76
C GLU A 109 -8.76 4.97 6.24
N VAL A 110 -7.63 4.98 5.52
CA VAL A 110 -6.97 3.79 4.99
C VAL A 110 -5.48 3.84 5.29
N GLY A 111 -4.84 2.69 5.51
CA GLY A 111 -3.40 2.60 5.82
C GLY A 111 -2.48 2.62 4.59
N ALA A 112 -3.05 2.43 3.40
CA ALA A 112 -2.38 2.46 2.10
C ALA A 112 -3.41 2.63 0.97
N GLY A 113 -2.96 3.11 -0.19
CA GLY A 113 -3.72 3.16 -1.44
C GLY A 113 -4.31 1.82 -1.85
N THR A 114 -3.65 0.71 -1.51
CA THR A 114 -4.12 -0.65 -1.74
C THR A 114 -5.50 -0.93 -1.13
N MET A 115 -5.80 -0.33 0.03
CA MET A 115 -7.07 -0.54 0.74
C MET A 115 -8.22 0.27 0.15
N ASN A 116 -7.94 1.27 -0.69
CA ASN A 116 -9.01 2.02 -1.34
C ASN A 116 -9.82 1.06 -2.24
N PRO A 117 -11.17 1.15 -2.26
CA PRO A 117 -12.01 0.34 -3.15
C PRO A 117 -11.61 0.42 -4.63
N LEU A 118 -11.05 1.55 -5.06
CA LEU A 118 -10.52 1.77 -6.40
C LEU A 118 -9.29 0.91 -6.72
N THR A 119 -8.61 0.36 -5.73
CA THR A 119 -7.59 -0.70 -5.90
C THR A 119 -8.18 -2.05 -5.53
N PHE A 120 -8.47 -2.30 -4.25
CA PHE A 120 -8.78 -3.66 -3.76
C PHE A 120 -9.93 -4.34 -4.49
N LEU A 121 -11.04 -3.63 -4.75
CA LEU A 121 -12.16 -4.23 -5.47
C LEU A 121 -11.88 -4.30 -6.98
N ARG A 122 -11.14 -3.35 -7.55
CA ARG A 122 -10.93 -3.25 -9.00
C ARG A 122 -9.84 -4.17 -9.54
N VAL A 123 -8.89 -4.59 -8.72
CA VAL A 123 -7.92 -5.63 -9.11
C VAL A 123 -8.59 -7.01 -9.29
N LEU A 124 -9.77 -7.22 -8.71
CA LEU A 124 -10.53 -8.47 -8.84
C LEU A 124 -11.25 -8.59 -10.20
N GLY A 125 -11.38 -9.82 -10.69
CA GLY A 125 -12.10 -10.15 -11.93
C GLY A 125 -11.34 -9.79 -13.22
N PRO A 126 -11.94 -10.03 -14.40
CA PRO A 126 -11.27 -9.90 -15.71
C PRO A 126 -11.26 -8.48 -16.29
N GLU A 127 -12.03 -7.56 -15.72
CA GLU A 127 -12.17 -6.19 -16.23
C GLU A 127 -10.84 -5.41 -16.13
N PRO A 128 -10.38 -4.74 -17.20
CA PRO A 128 -9.18 -3.92 -17.17
C PRO A 128 -9.37 -2.70 -16.27
N TRP A 129 -8.28 -2.23 -15.65
CA TRP A 129 -8.34 -1.08 -14.76
C TRP A 129 -6.99 -0.37 -14.64
N ASN A 130 -6.89 0.81 -15.25
CA ASN A 130 -5.75 1.70 -15.09
C ASN A 130 -6.20 2.94 -14.32
N VAL A 131 -5.65 3.15 -13.13
CA VAL A 131 -6.04 4.26 -12.26
C VAL A 131 -4.83 4.86 -11.57
N ALA A 132 -4.87 6.18 -11.35
CA ALA A 132 -3.90 6.89 -10.54
C ALA A 132 -4.60 7.89 -9.61
N TYR A 133 -4.15 7.99 -8.36
CA TYR A 133 -4.73 8.89 -7.37
C TYR A 133 -3.79 9.17 -6.21
N VAL A 134 -4.04 10.25 -5.49
CA VAL A 134 -3.38 10.53 -4.20
C VAL A 134 -4.15 9.82 -3.10
N GLU A 135 -3.46 9.20 -2.15
CA GLU A 135 -4.06 8.58 -0.96
C GLU A 135 -3.37 9.05 0.32
N PRO A 136 -4.01 9.93 1.11
CA PRO A 136 -3.58 10.23 2.47
C PRO A 136 -3.72 8.97 3.35
N SER A 137 -2.59 8.32 3.62
CA SER A 137 -2.52 7.02 4.29
C SER A 137 -2.21 7.19 5.77
N ILE A 138 -3.05 6.60 6.61
CA ILE A 138 -3.03 6.77 8.08
C ILE A 138 -2.55 5.48 8.76
N ARG A 139 -1.43 5.59 9.48
CA ARG A 139 -0.75 4.53 10.23
C ARG A 139 -0.51 5.00 11.68
N PRO A 140 -1.46 4.75 12.59
CA PRO A 140 -1.34 5.15 14.01
C PRO A 140 -0.02 4.75 14.69
N ASP A 141 0.52 3.56 14.41
CA ASP A 141 1.81 3.08 14.95
C ASP A 141 3.02 3.92 14.50
N ASP A 142 2.88 4.68 13.42
CA ASP A 142 3.91 5.56 12.88
C ASP A 142 3.91 6.95 13.54
N SER A 143 3.04 7.22 14.51
CA SER A 143 3.00 8.47 15.28
C SER A 143 4.34 8.81 15.94
N ARG A 144 4.86 10.02 15.70
CA ARG A 144 6.14 10.50 16.29
C ARG A 144 6.08 11.95 16.78
N TYR A 145 4.89 12.48 17.07
CA TYR A 145 4.68 13.84 17.60
C TYR A 145 5.31 14.97 16.76
N GLY A 146 5.63 14.69 15.48
CA GLY A 146 6.32 15.63 14.59
C GLY A 146 7.83 15.76 14.82
N ASP A 147 8.42 14.95 15.71
CA ASP A 147 9.86 14.98 16.01
C ASP A 147 10.70 14.17 15.02
N ASN A 148 10.12 13.12 14.43
CA ASN A 148 10.82 12.29 13.47
C ASN A 148 10.80 12.94 12.07
N PRO A 149 11.94 13.01 11.36
CA PRO A 149 12.00 13.64 10.05
C PRO A 149 11.28 12.88 8.93
N ASN A 150 11.11 11.56 9.07
CA ASN A 150 10.70 10.64 7.99
C ASN A 150 9.53 9.72 8.33
N ARG A 151 9.04 9.73 9.58
CA ARG A 151 7.95 8.84 10.04
C ARG A 151 6.82 9.68 10.61
N LEU A 152 5.62 9.44 10.08
CA LEU A 152 4.41 10.23 10.24
C LEU A 152 3.23 9.29 10.46
N GLN A 153 2.27 9.65 11.33
CA GLN A 153 1.01 8.89 11.38
C GLN A 153 0.15 9.06 10.13
N ARG A 154 0.31 10.17 9.40
CA ARG A 154 -0.35 10.39 8.10
C ARG A 154 0.69 10.84 7.09
N HIS A 155 0.86 10.05 6.04
CA HIS A 155 1.72 10.36 4.89
C HIS A 155 0.91 10.26 3.60
N THR A 156 1.46 10.76 2.51
CA THR A 156 0.74 10.90 1.26
C THR A 156 1.32 9.94 0.24
N GLN A 157 0.53 8.92 -0.09
CA GLN A 157 0.87 8.03 -1.18
C GLN A 157 0.38 8.63 -2.50
N PHE A 158 1.16 8.44 -3.56
CA PHE A 158 0.59 8.45 -4.91
C PHE A 158 0.43 6.99 -5.32
N GLN A 159 -0.78 6.59 -5.69
CA GLN A 159 -1.13 5.21 -5.96
C GLN A 159 -1.42 5.06 -7.45
N VAL A 160 -0.87 4.02 -8.05
CA VAL A 160 -1.15 3.64 -9.44
C VAL A 160 -1.47 2.15 -9.50
N ILE A 161 -2.53 1.79 -10.22
CA ILE A 161 -2.82 0.42 -10.61
C ILE A 161 -2.85 0.35 -12.13
N LEU A 162 -2.16 -0.64 -12.69
CA LEU A 162 -2.20 -0.99 -14.11
C LEU A 162 -2.70 -2.43 -14.24
N LYS A 163 -3.85 -2.63 -14.90
CA LYS A 163 -4.48 -3.93 -15.06
C LYS A 163 -5.02 -4.09 -16.49
N PRO A 164 -4.51 -5.06 -17.27
CA PRO A 164 -3.44 -5.99 -16.95
C PRO A 164 -2.07 -5.29 -16.80
N ASP A 165 -1.07 -6.03 -16.32
CA ASP A 165 0.34 -5.63 -16.46
C ASP A 165 0.66 -5.26 -17.92
N PRO A 166 1.16 -4.05 -18.20
CA PRO A 166 1.51 -3.61 -19.55
C PRO A 166 2.82 -4.21 -20.09
N GLY A 167 3.64 -4.86 -19.25
CA GLY A 167 4.93 -5.45 -19.63
C GLY A 167 6.11 -4.46 -19.68
N ASN A 168 5.86 -3.16 -19.54
CA ASN A 168 6.87 -2.09 -19.47
C ASN A 168 6.66 -1.18 -18.24
N SER A 169 6.10 -1.73 -17.17
CA SER A 169 5.67 -0.97 -15.98
C SER A 169 6.84 -0.25 -15.27
N GLN A 170 8.05 -0.82 -15.30
CA GLN A 170 9.27 -0.17 -14.79
C GLN A 170 9.65 1.07 -15.61
N ASP A 171 9.54 1.03 -16.93
CA ASP A 171 9.84 2.17 -17.80
C ASP A 171 8.84 3.32 -17.58
N LEU A 172 7.56 2.99 -17.39
CA LEU A 172 6.53 3.97 -17.04
C LEU A 172 6.83 4.63 -15.68
N PHE A 173 7.26 3.84 -14.70
CA PHE A 173 7.69 4.40 -13.42
C PHE A 173 8.90 5.34 -13.56
N LEU A 174 9.96 4.94 -14.28
CA LEU A 174 11.13 5.80 -14.50
C LEU A 174 10.78 7.08 -15.29
N GLY A 175 9.85 6.98 -16.24
CA GLY A 175 9.28 8.12 -16.95
C GLY A 175 8.54 9.08 -16.02
N SER A 176 7.82 8.56 -15.02
CA SER A 176 7.13 9.38 -14.02
C SER A 176 8.10 10.15 -13.12
N LEU A 177 9.25 9.56 -12.76
CA LEU A 177 10.31 10.26 -12.01
C LEU A 177 10.91 11.38 -12.85
N SER A 178 11.15 11.12 -14.14
CA SER A 178 11.60 12.14 -15.08
C SER A 178 10.58 13.29 -15.20
N ALA A 179 9.28 13.00 -15.17
CA ALA A 179 8.23 14.01 -15.19
C ALA A 179 8.26 14.91 -13.94
N LEU A 180 8.68 14.39 -12.78
CA LEU A 180 8.94 15.16 -11.56
C LEU A 180 10.24 15.99 -11.61
N GLY A 181 11.02 15.89 -12.69
CA GLY A 181 12.31 16.58 -12.83
C GLY A 181 13.50 15.82 -12.24
N ILE A 182 13.32 14.54 -11.88
CA ILE A 182 14.42 13.67 -11.42
C ILE A 182 15.18 13.17 -12.66
N ASN A 183 16.47 13.50 -12.78
CA ASN A 183 17.31 12.89 -13.80
C ASN A 183 17.77 11.51 -13.31
N VAL A 184 17.10 10.45 -13.77
CA VAL A 184 17.38 9.06 -13.36
C VAL A 184 18.82 8.61 -13.60
N ASN A 185 19.59 9.29 -14.48
CA ASN A 185 21.01 8.99 -14.73
C ASN A 185 21.96 9.63 -13.69
N GLU A 186 21.49 10.61 -12.92
CA GLU A 186 22.26 11.29 -11.87
C GLU A 186 22.02 10.70 -10.47
N HIS A 187 21.00 9.87 -10.32
CA HIS A 187 20.60 9.24 -9.07
C HIS A 187 20.84 7.73 -9.07
N ASP A 188 21.19 7.16 -7.92
CA ASP A 188 21.34 5.72 -7.72
C ASP A 188 19.97 5.08 -7.46
N ILE A 189 19.27 4.71 -8.53
CA ILE A 189 17.96 4.05 -8.47
C ILE A 189 18.14 2.54 -8.50
N ARG A 190 17.62 1.85 -7.47
CA ARG A 190 17.74 0.39 -7.31
C ARG A 190 16.38 -0.24 -7.08
N PHE A 191 16.12 -1.33 -7.79
CA PHE A 191 14.98 -2.22 -7.55
C PHE A 191 15.48 -3.37 -6.68
N VAL A 192 15.14 -3.34 -5.40
CA VAL A 192 15.52 -4.37 -4.42
C VAL A 192 14.34 -5.32 -4.27
N GLU A 193 14.54 -6.62 -4.54
CA GLU A 193 13.47 -7.61 -4.45
C GLU A 193 12.85 -7.62 -3.04
N ASP A 194 11.54 -7.43 -2.98
CA ASP A 194 10.76 -7.56 -1.76
C ASP A 194 9.32 -7.97 -2.08
N ASN A 195 8.86 -9.03 -1.43
CA ASN A 195 7.51 -9.54 -1.64
C ASN A 195 6.57 -8.86 -0.64
N TRP A 196 5.45 -8.37 -1.15
CA TRP A 196 4.47 -7.67 -0.33
C TRP A 196 3.30 -8.59 0.06
N GLU A 197 2.87 -8.51 1.31
CA GLU A 197 1.67 -9.18 1.81
C GLU A 197 0.85 -8.24 2.71
N SER A 198 -0.47 -8.24 2.52
CA SER A 198 -1.43 -7.73 3.49
C SER A 198 -2.27 -8.88 4.06
N PRO A 199 -1.94 -9.33 5.30
CA PRO A 199 -2.69 -10.38 5.98
C PRO A 199 -4.17 -10.05 6.14
N VAL A 200 -4.52 -8.78 6.34
CA VAL A 200 -5.89 -8.31 6.55
C VAL A 200 -6.72 -8.38 5.27
N LEU A 201 -6.13 -8.02 4.14
CA LEU A 201 -6.83 -8.05 2.85
C LEU A 201 -6.79 -9.44 2.19
N GLY A 202 -5.99 -10.37 2.72
CA GLY A 202 -5.70 -11.63 2.05
C GLY A 202 -5.12 -11.37 0.66
N ALA A 203 -4.24 -10.37 0.57
CA ALA A 203 -3.62 -9.92 -0.66
C ALA A 203 -2.11 -10.09 -0.58
N TRP A 204 -1.48 -10.50 -1.66
CA TRP A 204 -0.03 -10.58 -1.76
C TRP A 204 0.43 -10.49 -3.21
N GLY A 205 1.69 -10.12 -3.37
CA GLY A 205 2.32 -9.99 -4.68
C GLY A 205 3.84 -10.10 -4.63
N LEU A 206 4.43 -10.36 -5.78
CA LEU A 206 5.89 -10.28 -5.98
C LEU A 206 6.25 -8.84 -6.31
N GLY A 207 7.42 -8.37 -5.92
CA GLY A 207 7.69 -6.95 -6.05
C GLY A 207 9.11 -6.52 -5.81
N TRP A 208 9.26 -5.19 -5.81
CA TRP A 208 10.50 -4.50 -5.46
C TRP A 208 10.20 -3.32 -4.55
N GLU A 209 11.05 -3.11 -3.57
CA GLU A 209 11.27 -1.78 -3.03
C GLU A 209 12.17 -1.00 -3.99
N VAL A 210 11.77 0.23 -4.34
CA VAL A 210 12.59 1.13 -5.14
C VAL A 210 13.30 2.12 -4.23
N TRP A 211 14.62 2.08 -4.27
CA TRP A 211 15.49 2.95 -3.51
C TRP A 211 16.13 4.00 -4.41
N MET A 212 16.17 5.25 -3.97
CA MET A 212 16.86 6.37 -4.63
C MET A 212 17.82 7.00 -3.63
N ASP A 213 19.12 6.99 -3.94
CA ASP A 213 20.19 7.54 -3.11
C ASP A 213 20.19 7.06 -1.65
N GLY A 214 19.80 5.79 -1.45
CA GLY A 214 19.74 5.17 -0.12
C GLY A 214 18.47 5.47 0.68
N MET A 215 17.43 6.01 0.05
CA MET A 215 16.08 6.12 0.63
C MET A 215 15.06 5.35 -0.21
N GLU A 216 14.28 4.50 0.42
CA GLU A 216 13.13 3.82 -0.20
C GLU A 216 12.05 4.87 -0.55
N ILE A 217 11.72 5.01 -1.84
CA ILE A 217 10.79 6.01 -2.35
C ILE A 217 9.50 5.42 -2.92
N THR A 218 9.47 4.14 -3.26
CA THR A 218 8.31 3.52 -3.92
C THR A 218 8.26 2.02 -3.62
N GLN A 219 7.06 1.49 -3.45
CA GLN A 219 6.78 0.05 -3.48
C GLN A 219 6.22 -0.32 -4.85
N PHE A 220 6.73 -1.41 -5.41
CA PHE A 220 6.26 -2.01 -6.67
C PHE A 220 5.72 -3.42 -6.38
N THR A 221 4.48 -3.73 -6.76
CA THR A 221 3.84 -5.01 -6.42
C THR A 221 3.02 -5.57 -7.60
N TYR A 222 3.30 -6.80 -8.00
CA TYR A 222 2.50 -7.58 -8.95
C TYR A 222 1.55 -8.48 -8.17
N PHE A 223 0.29 -8.05 -8.04
CA PHE A 223 -0.70 -8.77 -7.24
C PHE A 223 -0.97 -10.17 -7.81
N GLN A 224 -0.68 -11.19 -6.99
CA GLN A 224 -1.04 -12.57 -7.29
C GLN A 224 -2.41 -12.92 -6.71
N GLN A 225 -2.72 -12.34 -5.54
CA GLN A 225 -4.00 -12.52 -4.87
C GLN A 225 -4.52 -11.23 -4.24
N ALA A 226 -5.85 -11.11 -4.16
CA ALA A 226 -6.55 -10.15 -3.32
C ALA A 226 -7.84 -10.79 -2.79
N GLY A 227 -8.22 -10.54 -1.53
CA GLY A 227 -9.38 -11.18 -0.91
C GLY A 227 -9.29 -12.70 -0.86
N SER A 228 -8.07 -13.26 -0.81
CA SER A 228 -7.79 -14.69 -0.97
C SER A 228 -8.26 -15.31 -2.30
N LEU A 229 -8.46 -14.48 -3.33
CA LEU A 229 -8.78 -14.91 -4.68
C LEU A 229 -7.57 -14.67 -5.59
N GLN A 230 -7.29 -15.62 -6.48
CA GLN A 230 -6.27 -15.46 -7.50
C GLN A 230 -6.70 -14.42 -8.53
N LEU A 231 -5.76 -13.56 -8.93
CA LEU A 231 -6.02 -12.53 -9.93
C LEU A 231 -5.65 -13.01 -11.33
N LEU A 232 -6.60 -12.87 -12.25
CA LEU A 232 -6.45 -13.12 -13.68
C LEU A 232 -7.27 -12.06 -14.42
N PRO A 233 -6.64 -11.07 -15.09
CA PRO A 233 -5.20 -10.85 -15.21
C PRO A 233 -4.55 -10.29 -13.92
N ILE A 234 -3.22 -10.39 -13.85
CA ILE A 234 -2.40 -9.77 -12.79
C ILE A 234 -2.46 -8.24 -12.93
N SER A 235 -2.48 -7.55 -11.79
CA SER A 235 -2.40 -6.10 -11.70
C SER A 235 -1.03 -5.69 -11.17
N VAL A 236 -0.49 -4.59 -11.69
CA VAL A 236 0.71 -3.93 -11.16
C VAL A 236 0.29 -2.76 -10.30
N GLU A 237 0.80 -2.72 -9.08
CA GLU A 237 0.70 -1.61 -8.15
C GLU A 237 2.03 -0.88 -8.05
N ILE A 238 1.95 0.45 -8.14
CA ILE A 238 3.09 1.36 -7.94
C ILE A 238 2.67 2.40 -6.91
N THR A 239 3.32 2.39 -5.75
CA THR A 239 2.96 3.23 -4.61
C THR A 239 4.13 4.12 -4.22
N TYR A 240 4.02 5.42 -4.51
CA TYR A 240 5.05 6.41 -4.26
C TYR A 240 4.91 6.98 -2.84
N GLY A 241 6.03 7.11 -2.12
CA GLY A 241 6.11 7.91 -0.89
C GLY A 241 6.46 9.36 -1.21
N LEU A 242 5.44 10.22 -1.39
CA LEU A 242 5.65 11.57 -1.91
C LEU A 242 6.53 12.44 -1.01
N GLU A 243 6.38 12.36 0.31
CA GLU A 243 7.21 13.13 1.24
C GLU A 243 8.68 12.79 1.08
N ARG A 244 9.03 11.50 0.94
CA ARG A 244 10.42 11.06 0.78
C ARG A 244 11.03 11.54 -0.54
N ILE A 245 10.27 11.41 -1.64
CA ILE A 245 10.69 11.89 -2.95
C ILE A 245 10.94 13.40 -2.93
N LEU A 246 10.00 14.15 -2.35
CA LEU A 246 10.06 15.62 -2.31
C LEU A 246 11.09 16.15 -1.33
N MET A 247 11.36 15.45 -0.22
CA MET A 247 12.47 15.78 0.67
C MET A 247 13.80 15.71 -0.08
N SER A 248 14.02 14.65 -0.86
CA SER A 248 15.22 14.51 -1.67
C SER A 248 15.30 15.59 -2.76
N LEU A 249 14.23 15.78 -3.54
CA LEU A 249 14.19 16.76 -4.63
C LEU A 249 14.39 18.21 -4.16
N GLN A 250 13.82 18.58 -3.01
CA GLN A 250 13.95 19.92 -2.44
C GLN A 250 15.19 20.10 -1.57
N GLY A 251 15.99 19.04 -1.38
CA GLY A 251 17.21 19.08 -0.57
C GLY A 251 16.95 19.38 0.91
N VAL A 252 15.82 18.92 1.46
CA VAL A 252 15.43 19.13 2.86
C VAL A 252 15.52 17.82 3.66
N ASP A 253 15.92 17.95 4.91
CA ASP A 253 16.20 16.83 5.82
C ASP A 253 15.01 16.41 6.71
N HIS A 254 13.87 17.11 6.59
CA HIS A 254 12.72 16.91 7.46
C HIS A 254 11.42 17.25 6.71
N PHE A 255 10.40 16.40 6.85
CA PHE A 255 9.12 16.58 6.16
C PHE A 255 8.50 17.98 6.33
N LYS A 256 8.64 18.60 7.52
CA LYS A 256 8.04 19.91 7.81
C LYS A 256 8.61 21.06 6.96
N LYS A 257 9.82 20.87 6.41
CA LYS A 257 10.51 21.85 5.57
C LYS A 257 10.16 21.72 4.08
N ILE A 258 9.42 20.68 3.69
CA ILE A 258 8.97 20.53 2.30
C ILE A 258 8.11 21.74 1.94
N GLN A 259 8.40 22.39 0.81
CA GLN A 259 7.56 23.40 0.23
C GLN A 259 6.31 22.75 -0.36
N TYR A 260 5.15 23.02 0.22
CA TYR A 260 3.88 22.44 -0.21
C TYR A 260 3.27 23.18 -1.39
N ALA A 261 3.18 24.50 -1.27
CA ALA A 261 2.73 25.45 -2.29
C ALA A 261 3.60 26.71 -2.21
N ASP A 262 3.44 27.68 -3.11
CA ASP A 262 4.23 28.91 -3.03
C ASP A 262 3.98 29.64 -1.69
N GLY A 263 5.05 29.94 -0.96
CA GLY A 263 4.99 30.54 0.39
C GLY A 263 4.42 29.67 1.53
N ILE A 264 4.08 28.40 1.31
CA ILE A 264 3.53 27.49 2.33
C ILE A 264 4.33 26.19 2.42
N THR A 265 4.80 25.86 3.63
CA THR A 265 5.48 24.60 3.94
C THR A 265 4.52 23.50 4.40
N TYR A 266 4.93 22.25 4.24
CA TYR A 266 4.19 21.08 4.74
C TYR A 266 4.04 21.13 6.27
N GLY A 267 5.04 21.68 6.97
CA GLY A 267 5.00 21.87 8.42
C GLY A 267 3.88 22.80 8.86
N GLU A 268 3.69 23.92 8.17
CA GLU A 268 2.61 24.88 8.47
C GLU A 268 1.22 24.26 8.31
N LEU A 269 1.07 23.31 7.38
CA LEU A 269 -0.21 22.63 7.14
C LEU A 269 -0.47 21.44 8.07
N PHE A 270 0.56 20.64 8.37
CA PHE A 270 0.35 19.29 8.92
C PHE A 270 1.12 18.98 10.21
N LEU A 271 2.05 19.84 10.66
CA LEU A 271 2.81 19.56 11.89
C LEU A 271 1.92 19.46 13.13
N GLU A 272 0.94 20.36 13.25
CA GLU A 272 0.04 20.34 14.41
C GLU A 272 -0.90 19.14 14.36
N ASN A 273 -1.37 18.76 13.17
CA ASN A 273 -2.13 17.52 12.97
C ASN A 273 -1.31 16.29 13.40
N GLU A 274 -0.03 16.19 13.00
CA GLU A 274 0.84 15.07 13.40
C GLU A 274 1.00 14.97 14.92
N LYS A 275 1.14 16.11 15.61
CA LYS A 275 1.23 16.15 17.08
C LYS A 275 -0.06 15.68 17.73
N GLU A 276 -1.18 16.34 17.43
CA GLU A 276 -2.46 16.05 18.08
C GLU A 276 -2.92 14.61 17.80
N MET A 277 -2.76 14.14 16.57
CA MET A 277 -3.09 12.75 16.23
C MET A 277 -2.14 11.75 16.89
N SER A 278 -0.86 12.09 17.08
CA SER A 278 0.06 11.24 17.87
C SER A 278 -0.38 11.13 19.33
N PHE A 279 -0.75 12.24 19.97
CA PHE A 279 -1.32 12.24 21.32
C PHE A 279 -2.60 11.39 21.39
N TYR A 280 -3.49 11.54 20.41
CA TYR A 280 -4.70 10.73 20.33
C TYR A 280 -4.38 9.23 20.21
N TYR A 281 -3.61 8.82 19.21
CA TYR A 281 -3.34 7.41 18.91
C TYR A 281 -2.49 6.69 19.96
N LEU A 282 -1.55 7.39 20.61
CA LEU A 282 -0.62 6.76 21.54
C LEU A 282 -1.09 6.86 22.99
N GLU A 283 -1.89 7.88 23.36
CA GLU A 283 -2.20 8.16 24.77
C GLU A 283 -3.70 8.21 25.07
N HIS A 284 -4.47 8.93 24.25
CA HIS A 284 -5.82 9.38 24.63
C HIS A 284 -6.99 8.61 24.00
N ALA A 285 -6.76 7.84 22.93
CA ALA A 285 -7.83 7.05 22.33
C ALA A 285 -8.45 6.10 23.37
N ASN A 286 -9.76 6.23 23.57
CA ASN A 286 -10.49 5.42 24.54
C ASN A 286 -10.66 4.00 23.99
N VAL A 287 -9.92 3.07 24.55
CA VAL A 287 -9.85 1.68 24.11
C VAL A 287 -11.23 1.01 24.07
N GLU A 288 -12.07 1.20 25.11
CA GLU A 288 -13.40 0.58 25.17
C GLU A 288 -14.32 1.08 24.04
N HIS A 289 -14.29 2.38 23.77
CA HIS A 289 -15.06 2.97 22.68
C HIS A 289 -14.59 2.46 21.31
N ILE A 290 -13.27 2.41 21.08
CA ILE A 290 -12.71 1.96 19.80
C ILE A 290 -12.94 0.46 19.59
N GLN A 291 -12.84 -0.36 20.64
CA GLN A 291 -13.21 -1.76 20.56
C GLN A 291 -14.68 -1.94 20.15
N LYS A 292 -15.59 -1.17 20.77
CA LYS A 292 -17.00 -1.18 20.39
C LYS A 292 -17.23 -0.72 18.94
N HIS A 293 -16.48 0.27 18.47
CA HIS A 293 -16.52 0.67 17.06
C HIS A 293 -16.13 -0.48 16.13
N PHE A 294 -15.05 -1.21 16.44
CA PHE A 294 -14.65 -2.38 15.66
C PHE A 294 -15.80 -3.40 15.57
N GLU A 295 -16.40 -3.75 16.71
CA GLU A 295 -17.49 -4.73 16.80
C GLU A 295 -18.72 -4.29 15.99
N ASN A 296 -19.14 -3.03 16.13
CA ASN A 296 -20.26 -2.48 15.38
C ASN A 296 -20.01 -2.46 13.86
N PHE A 297 -18.81 -2.08 13.42
CA PHE A 297 -18.47 -2.06 12.00
C PHE A 297 -18.42 -3.47 11.40
N GLU A 298 -17.91 -4.46 12.14
CA GLU A 298 -17.95 -5.86 11.71
C GLU A 298 -19.39 -6.38 11.58
N GLU A 299 -20.24 -6.13 12.57
CA GLU A 299 -21.64 -6.56 12.56
C GLU A 299 -22.42 -5.94 11.38
N GLU A 300 -22.21 -4.65 11.13
CA GLU A 300 -22.79 -3.94 9.98
C GLU A 300 -22.27 -4.52 8.66
N ALA A 301 -20.97 -4.78 8.54
CA ALA A 301 -20.39 -5.41 7.35
C ALA A 301 -21.02 -6.78 7.06
N CYS A 302 -21.21 -7.62 8.08
CA CYS A 302 -21.86 -8.93 7.95
C CYS A 302 -23.32 -8.80 7.50
N SER A 303 -24.04 -7.83 8.05
CA SER A 303 -25.43 -7.54 7.70
C SER A 303 -25.56 -7.11 6.23
N LEU A 304 -24.68 -6.22 5.76
CA LEU A 304 -24.63 -5.74 4.37
C LEU A 304 -24.22 -6.84 3.39
N LEU A 305 -23.29 -7.72 3.76
CA LEU A 305 -22.95 -8.91 2.98
C LEU A 305 -24.16 -9.84 2.80
N SER A 306 -24.96 -10.02 3.86
CA SER A 306 -26.19 -10.84 3.81
C SER A 306 -27.25 -10.25 2.89
N LEU A 307 -27.23 -8.93 2.68
CA LEU A 307 -28.09 -8.21 1.73
C LEU A 307 -27.53 -8.18 0.30
N GLY A 308 -26.34 -8.74 0.06
CA GLY A 308 -25.72 -8.72 -1.26
C GLY A 308 -25.10 -7.38 -1.65
N LEU A 309 -24.68 -6.56 -0.69
CA LEU A 309 -24.13 -5.22 -0.91
C LEU A 309 -22.61 -5.16 -0.61
N PRO A 310 -21.74 -5.54 -1.57
CA PRO A 310 -20.30 -5.69 -1.30
C PRO A 310 -19.58 -4.35 -1.07
N ILE A 311 -19.97 -3.28 -1.77
CA ILE A 311 -19.32 -1.96 -1.63
C ILE A 311 -19.49 -1.41 -0.20
N PRO A 312 -20.72 -1.22 0.33
CA PRO A 312 -20.86 -0.67 1.67
C PRO A 312 -20.34 -1.63 2.74
N ALA A 313 -20.39 -2.95 2.53
CA ALA A 313 -19.75 -3.90 3.44
C ALA A 313 -18.23 -3.70 3.51
N TYR A 314 -17.59 -3.45 2.37
CA TYR A 314 -16.16 -3.17 2.30
C TYR A 314 -15.81 -1.83 2.98
N ASP A 315 -16.63 -0.79 2.83
CA ASP A 315 -16.42 0.48 3.55
C ASP A 315 -16.44 0.28 5.08
N GLN A 316 -17.31 -0.60 5.60
CA GLN A 316 -17.31 -0.94 7.03
C GLN A 316 -16.06 -1.72 7.45
N LEU A 317 -15.55 -2.61 6.59
CA LEU A 317 -14.27 -3.28 6.82
C LEU A 317 -13.11 -2.28 6.94
N LEU A 318 -13.06 -1.23 6.11
CA LEU A 318 -12.03 -0.20 6.20
C LEU A 318 -12.05 0.50 7.57
N LYS A 319 -13.25 0.86 8.05
CA LYS A 319 -13.43 1.46 9.37
C LYS A 319 -13.04 0.52 10.50
N ALA A 320 -13.40 -0.77 10.39
CA ALA A 320 -12.96 -1.80 11.34
C ALA A 320 -11.42 -1.92 11.34
N SER A 321 -10.79 -1.87 10.17
CA SER A 321 -9.32 -1.90 10.06
C SER A 321 -8.67 -0.68 10.69
N HIS A 322 -9.23 0.52 10.53
CA HIS A 322 -8.70 1.71 11.18
C HIS A 322 -8.88 1.64 12.70
N ALA A 323 -10.05 1.22 13.19
CA ALA A 323 -10.30 1.01 14.62
C ALA A 323 -9.31 0.00 15.22
N PHE A 324 -9.02 -1.09 14.51
CA PHE A 324 -7.98 -2.04 14.90
C PHE A 324 -6.61 -1.36 15.01
N ASN A 325 -6.20 -0.57 14.02
CA ASN A 325 -4.89 0.10 14.04
C ASN A 325 -4.76 1.06 15.23
N ILE A 326 -5.84 1.73 15.65
CA ILE A 326 -5.85 2.58 16.85
C ILE A 326 -5.67 1.72 18.12
N LEU A 327 -6.33 0.57 18.20
CA LEU A 327 -6.17 -0.34 19.34
C LEU A 327 -4.74 -0.88 19.43
N ASP A 328 -4.14 -1.20 18.28
CA ASP A 328 -2.76 -1.70 18.21
C ASP A 328 -1.77 -0.62 18.65
N SER A 329 -1.94 0.63 18.20
CA SER A 329 -1.07 1.75 18.59
C SER A 329 -1.17 2.11 20.07
N ARG A 330 -2.35 1.87 20.69
CA ARG A 330 -2.53 2.02 22.14
C ARG A 330 -1.87 0.90 22.95
N GLY A 331 -1.29 -0.11 22.30
CA GLY A 331 -0.69 -1.28 22.95
C GLY A 331 -1.70 -2.20 23.62
N PHE A 332 -2.98 -2.08 23.26
CA PHE A 332 -4.05 -2.91 23.84
C PHE A 332 -4.06 -4.33 23.26
N VAL A 333 -3.65 -4.48 22.01
CA VAL A 333 -3.74 -5.74 21.27
C VAL A 333 -2.50 -6.60 21.53
N GLY A 334 -2.68 -7.68 22.29
CA GLY A 334 -1.66 -8.72 22.44
C GLY A 334 -1.51 -9.58 21.17
N VAL A 335 -0.44 -10.38 21.08
CA VAL A 335 -0.12 -11.21 19.89
C VAL A 335 -1.27 -12.14 19.47
N THR A 336 -1.88 -12.85 20.43
CA THR A 336 -3.01 -13.74 20.16
C THR A 336 -4.25 -12.98 19.68
N GLU A 337 -4.49 -11.82 20.26
CA GLU A 337 -5.63 -10.97 19.93
C GLU A 337 -5.47 -10.35 18.54
N ARG A 338 -4.25 -9.96 18.18
CA ARG A 338 -3.91 -9.48 16.83
C ARG A 338 -4.26 -10.51 15.76
N ALA A 339 -3.88 -11.77 15.98
CA ALA A 339 -4.22 -12.86 15.07
C ALA A 339 -5.74 -13.06 14.93
N ARG A 340 -6.50 -12.88 16.01
CA ARG A 340 -7.98 -12.94 16.01
C ARG A 340 -8.59 -11.81 15.18
N TYR A 341 -8.14 -10.57 15.40
CA TYR A 341 -8.57 -9.41 14.61
C TYR A 341 -8.27 -9.58 13.11
N PHE A 342 -7.05 -10.02 12.77
CA PHE A 342 -6.66 -10.29 11.38
C PHE A 342 -7.52 -11.38 10.75
N GLY A 343 -7.81 -12.47 11.46
CA GLY A 343 -8.68 -13.53 10.96
C GLY A 343 -10.10 -13.04 10.65
N ARG A 344 -10.67 -12.22 11.54
CA ARG A 344 -11.99 -11.58 11.37
C ARG A 344 -12.03 -10.68 10.14
N MET A 345 -11.10 -9.73 10.04
CA MET A 345 -11.03 -8.79 8.91
C MET A 345 -10.73 -9.50 7.59
N ARG A 346 -9.84 -10.51 7.58
CA ARG A 346 -9.56 -11.33 6.40
C ARG A 346 -10.79 -12.07 5.91
N SER A 347 -11.60 -12.61 6.83
CA SER A 347 -12.87 -13.26 6.49
C SER A 347 -13.83 -12.28 5.82
N LEU A 348 -13.98 -11.06 6.35
CA LEU A 348 -14.78 -10.01 5.73
C LEU A 348 -14.24 -9.61 4.35
N ALA A 349 -12.93 -9.39 4.22
CA ALA A 349 -12.29 -9.00 2.97
C ALA A 349 -12.55 -10.04 1.87
N ARG A 350 -12.41 -11.33 2.20
CA ARG A 350 -12.70 -12.45 1.31
C ARG A 350 -14.16 -12.48 0.87
N GLN A 351 -15.09 -12.32 1.81
CA GLN A 351 -16.54 -12.32 1.49
C GLN A 351 -16.92 -11.12 0.60
N CYS A 352 -16.37 -9.93 0.89
CA CYS A 352 -16.56 -8.73 0.06
C CYS A 352 -16.02 -8.97 -1.36
N ALA A 353 -14.81 -9.55 -1.48
CA ALA A 353 -14.19 -9.85 -2.77
C ALA A 353 -15.01 -10.86 -3.59
N GLN A 354 -15.45 -11.97 -2.96
CA GLN A 354 -16.27 -12.99 -3.62
C GLN A 354 -17.61 -12.42 -4.12
N LEU A 355 -18.29 -11.65 -3.27
CA LEU A 355 -19.57 -11.03 -3.61
C LEU A 355 -19.41 -9.94 -4.68
N TRP A 356 -18.32 -9.18 -4.64
CA TRP A 356 -17.99 -8.20 -5.66
C TRP A 356 -17.78 -8.86 -7.02
N VAL A 357 -16.94 -9.89 -7.11
CA VAL A 357 -16.70 -10.64 -8.36
C VAL A 357 -18.02 -11.18 -8.93
N LYS A 358 -18.84 -11.82 -8.09
CA LYS A 358 -20.16 -12.32 -8.50
C LYS A 358 -21.09 -11.21 -9.01
N THR A 359 -21.07 -10.04 -8.38
CA THR A 359 -21.81 -8.86 -8.83
C THR A 359 -21.30 -8.36 -10.18
N ARG A 360 -19.99 -8.37 -10.42
CA ARG A 360 -19.42 -7.96 -11.72
C ARG A 360 -19.74 -8.95 -12.83
N GLU A 361 -19.71 -10.25 -12.52
CA GLU A 361 -20.07 -11.33 -13.43
C GLU A 361 -21.55 -11.24 -13.85
N SER A 362 -22.47 -10.99 -12.91
CA SER A 362 -23.89 -10.85 -13.23
C SER A 362 -24.21 -9.63 -14.10
N LEU A 363 -23.36 -8.60 -14.05
CA LEU A 363 -23.43 -7.43 -14.91
C LEU A 363 -22.77 -7.65 -16.28
N GLY A 364 -22.13 -8.81 -16.52
CA GLY A 364 -21.45 -9.14 -17.77
C GLY A 364 -20.14 -8.39 -17.98
N HIS A 365 -19.45 -7.97 -16.91
CA HIS A 365 -18.17 -7.27 -16.97
C HIS A 365 -18.16 -6.03 -17.90
N PRO A 366 -19.02 -5.02 -17.66
CA PRO A 366 -19.25 -3.91 -18.59
C PRO A 366 -18.11 -2.88 -18.67
N LEU A 367 -17.08 -2.98 -17.82
CA LEU A 367 -16.00 -2.01 -17.74
C LEU A 367 -14.84 -2.38 -18.68
N GLY A 368 -14.70 -1.62 -19.77
CA GLY A 368 -13.64 -1.81 -20.76
C GLY A 368 -13.77 -3.10 -21.56
N ILE A 369 -12.69 -3.51 -22.24
CA ILE A 369 -12.61 -4.80 -22.93
C ILE A 369 -12.07 -5.82 -21.93
N SER A 370 -12.94 -6.67 -21.41
CA SER A 370 -12.55 -7.73 -20.46
C SER A 370 -11.71 -8.79 -21.16
N TYR A 371 -10.69 -9.29 -20.46
CA TYR A 371 -9.87 -10.38 -20.95
C TYR A 371 -10.53 -11.69 -20.54
N ASP A 372 -10.88 -12.53 -21.52
CA ASP A 372 -11.30 -13.89 -21.21
C ASP A 372 -10.09 -14.65 -20.64
N ALA A 373 -10.26 -15.29 -19.48
CA ALA A 373 -9.19 -16.04 -18.81
C ALA A 373 -8.63 -17.15 -19.72
N ASN A 374 -9.44 -17.63 -20.67
CA ASN A 374 -9.03 -18.61 -21.69
C ASN A 374 -8.31 -18.00 -22.91
N SER A 375 -8.45 -16.69 -23.14
CA SER A 375 -7.84 -15.97 -24.27
C SER A 375 -6.55 -15.26 -23.90
N LEU A 376 -6.28 -15.10 -22.59
CA LEU A 376 -4.94 -14.82 -22.10
C LEU A 376 -4.10 -16.06 -22.38
N ILE A 377 -3.51 -16.10 -23.57
CA ILE A 377 -2.25 -16.78 -23.77
C ILE A 377 -1.35 -16.19 -22.68
N HIS A 378 -1.24 -16.87 -21.53
CA HIS A 378 0.04 -16.90 -20.83
C HIS A 378 1.03 -17.03 -21.98
N PRO A 379 1.99 -16.11 -22.19
CA PRO A 379 3.11 -16.44 -23.05
C PRO A 379 3.52 -17.80 -22.52
N SER A 380 3.20 -18.85 -23.29
CA SER A 380 3.48 -20.23 -22.92
C SER A 380 4.91 -20.11 -22.56
N VAL A 381 5.27 -20.19 -21.25
CA VAL A 381 6.55 -19.71 -20.69
C VAL A 381 7.45 -19.87 -21.84
N VAL A 382 7.80 -18.76 -22.53
CA VAL A 382 8.65 -18.93 -23.70
C VAL A 382 9.76 -19.65 -23.01
N GLU A 383 9.94 -20.93 -23.34
CA GLU A 383 11.17 -21.61 -23.05
C GLU A 383 12.05 -20.68 -23.85
N PHE A 384 12.53 -19.64 -23.15
CA PHE A 384 13.74 -18.97 -23.44
C PHE A 384 14.58 -20.19 -23.59
N ASP A 385 14.82 -20.50 -24.85
CA ASP A 385 15.67 -21.59 -25.22
C ASP A 385 16.97 -21.15 -24.58
N LEU A 386 17.17 -21.58 -23.33
CA LEU A 386 18.36 -21.32 -22.53
C LEU A 386 19.55 -22.01 -23.24
N LYS A 387 19.26 -22.75 -24.33
CA LYS A 387 20.16 -23.18 -25.37
C LYS A 387 20.40 -22.15 -26.48
N LYS A 388 20.17 -20.85 -26.26
CA LYS A 388 20.96 -19.85 -26.98
C LYS A 388 22.34 -19.79 -26.32
N GLU A 389 23.12 -20.83 -26.65
CA GLU A 389 24.56 -20.97 -26.51
C GLU A 389 25.25 -19.81 -25.78
N MET A 390 25.26 -19.90 -24.45
CA MET A 390 26.27 -19.23 -23.65
C MET A 390 27.54 -20.08 -23.75
N GLU A 391 28.37 -19.82 -24.77
CA GLU A 391 29.59 -20.60 -25.02
C GLU A 391 30.88 -19.93 -24.52
N GLN A 392 30.82 -18.67 -24.08
CA GLN A 392 32.02 -17.87 -23.78
C GLN A 392 32.06 -17.44 -22.30
N PRO A 393 33.17 -17.67 -21.58
CA PRO A 393 33.36 -17.17 -20.22
C PRO A 393 33.24 -15.64 -20.17
N ARG A 394 32.57 -15.08 -19.16
CA ARG A 394 32.39 -13.63 -18.99
C ARG A 394 32.99 -13.11 -17.68
N LEU A 395 33.20 -11.80 -17.65
CA LEU A 395 33.56 -11.05 -16.46
C LEU A 395 32.38 -11.01 -15.50
N PHE A 396 32.55 -11.53 -14.29
CA PHE A 396 31.53 -11.46 -13.25
C PHE A 396 31.93 -10.45 -12.18
N VAL A 397 31.05 -9.47 -11.91
CA VAL A 397 31.32 -8.38 -10.97
C VAL A 397 30.31 -8.46 -9.82
N LEU A 398 30.82 -8.67 -8.60
CA LEU A 398 30.07 -8.66 -7.36
C LEU A 398 30.43 -7.43 -6.56
N GLU A 399 29.47 -6.54 -6.31
CA GLU A 399 29.64 -5.41 -5.38
C GLU A 399 29.03 -5.75 -4.02
N ASN A 400 29.81 -5.63 -2.95
CA ASN A 400 29.36 -5.85 -1.58
C ASN A 400 29.87 -4.75 -0.64
N TRP A 401 29.04 -4.33 0.33
CA TRP A 401 29.38 -3.32 1.35
C TRP A 401 30.08 -3.91 2.59
N ASP A 402 29.92 -5.22 2.82
CA ASP A 402 30.59 -5.97 3.90
C ASP A 402 31.85 -6.69 3.36
N GLY A 403 33.04 -6.16 3.69
CA GLY A 403 34.33 -6.76 3.32
C GLY A 403 34.65 -8.14 3.94
N ARG A 404 33.88 -8.61 4.93
CA ARG A 404 34.00 -9.94 5.54
C ARG A 404 33.14 -10.99 4.84
N ALA A 405 32.00 -10.61 4.29
CA ALA A 405 31.13 -11.51 3.51
C ALA A 405 31.74 -11.85 2.13
N ALA A 406 32.42 -10.89 1.49
CA ALA A 406 32.97 -11.07 0.15
C ALA A 406 34.16 -12.07 0.12
N THR A 407 35.01 -12.06 1.14
CA THR A 407 36.12 -13.03 1.30
C THR A 407 35.65 -14.40 1.78
N SER A 408 34.58 -14.47 2.58
CA SER A 408 34.01 -15.74 3.06
C SER A 408 33.12 -16.44 2.02
N GLY A 409 32.40 -15.72 1.16
CA GLY A 409 31.67 -16.27 0.02
C GLY A 409 32.60 -16.84 -1.06
N CYS A 410 33.67 -16.10 -1.40
CA CYS A 410 34.65 -16.56 -2.38
C CYS A 410 35.53 -17.71 -1.82
N SER A 411 35.90 -17.69 -0.53
CA SER A 411 36.64 -18.81 0.10
C SER A 411 35.79 -20.04 0.41
N ARG A 412 34.48 -19.91 0.64
CA ARG A 412 33.55 -21.07 0.71
C ARG A 412 33.39 -21.75 -0.64
N SER A 413 33.75 -21.07 -1.72
CA SER A 413 33.78 -21.62 -3.07
C SER A 413 35.17 -22.08 -3.51
N LYS A 414 35.86 -22.83 -2.64
CA LYS A 414 36.90 -23.80 -3.05
C LYS A 414 36.38 -24.91 -3.99
N ARG A 415 35.16 -24.78 -4.54
CA ARG A 415 34.37 -25.83 -5.19
C ARG A 415 34.06 -25.56 -6.67
N ALA A 416 34.71 -24.59 -7.29
CA ALA A 416 34.66 -24.41 -8.73
C ALA A 416 36.07 -24.62 -9.27
N SER A 417 36.34 -25.82 -9.79
CA SER A 417 37.65 -26.25 -10.30
C SER A 417 38.14 -25.43 -11.49
N ASN A 418 37.29 -24.60 -12.11
CA ASN A 418 37.61 -23.76 -13.26
C ASN A 418 37.22 -22.29 -13.03
N ARG A 419 38.12 -21.52 -12.40
CA ARG A 419 38.02 -20.06 -12.29
C ARG A 419 39.28 -19.41 -12.85
N GLY A 420 39.11 -18.33 -13.61
CA GLY A 420 40.20 -17.42 -13.92
C GLY A 420 40.60 -16.57 -12.71
N LYS A 421 41.37 -15.51 -12.97
CA LYS A 421 41.92 -14.64 -11.93
C LYS A 421 40.79 -13.93 -11.17
N VAL A 422 40.88 -13.96 -9.83
CA VAL A 422 40.00 -13.16 -8.96
C VAL A 422 40.72 -11.88 -8.61
N LEU A 423 40.15 -10.75 -9.01
CA LEU A 423 40.65 -9.41 -8.75
C LEU A 423 39.71 -8.71 -7.76
N THR A 424 40.28 -8.10 -6.73
CA THR A 424 39.51 -7.33 -5.75
C THR A 424 39.90 -5.87 -5.85
N TYR A 425 38.92 -5.01 -6.11
CA TYR A 425 39.08 -3.56 -6.13
C TYR A 425 38.33 -2.96 -4.94
N GLY A 426 38.83 -1.86 -4.39
CA GLY A 426 38.21 -1.26 -3.21
C GLY A 426 38.34 0.26 -3.17
N THR A 427 37.29 0.90 -2.67
CA THR A 427 37.29 2.28 -2.15
C THR A 427 36.84 2.22 -0.67
N PRO A 428 36.96 3.30 0.12
CA PRO A 428 36.47 3.32 1.49
C PRO A 428 34.98 2.97 1.64
N ARG A 429 34.20 3.02 0.56
CA ARG A 429 32.75 2.75 0.52
C ARG A 429 32.36 1.58 -0.39
N ARG A 430 33.28 0.89 -1.06
CA ARG A 430 32.93 -0.21 -1.98
C ARG A 430 34.03 -1.25 -2.04
N ILE A 431 33.64 -2.52 -2.07
CA ILE A 431 34.53 -3.61 -2.46
C ILE A 431 33.90 -4.31 -3.66
N VAL A 432 34.67 -4.42 -4.73
CA VAL A 432 34.29 -5.06 -5.98
C VAL A 432 35.13 -6.31 -6.15
N ILE A 433 34.49 -7.47 -6.29
CA ILE A 433 35.15 -8.71 -6.68
C ILE A 433 34.86 -8.97 -8.14
N CYS A 434 35.92 -9.06 -8.92
CA CYS A 434 35.91 -9.35 -10.33
C CYS A 434 36.47 -10.77 -10.53
N VAL A 435 35.69 -11.68 -11.09
CA VAL A 435 36.13 -13.04 -11.41
C VAL A 435 36.22 -13.18 -12.92
N GLU A 436 37.44 -13.36 -13.42
CA GLU A 436 37.67 -13.65 -14.84
C GLU A 436 37.38 -15.11 -15.14
N ASN A 437 36.93 -15.39 -16.37
CA ASN A 437 36.72 -16.74 -16.91
C ASN A 437 35.94 -17.70 -15.99
N LEU A 438 34.83 -17.21 -15.40
CA LEU A 438 33.97 -18.06 -14.58
C LEU A 438 33.26 -19.08 -15.49
N SER A 439 33.38 -20.37 -15.17
CA SER A 439 32.69 -21.44 -15.90
C SER A 439 31.17 -21.24 -15.86
N ILE A 440 30.52 -21.49 -16.99
CA ILE A 440 29.08 -21.33 -17.19
C ILE A 440 28.31 -22.47 -16.51
N ASN A 441 28.97 -23.63 -16.35
CA ASN A 441 28.41 -24.80 -15.69
C ASN A 441 29.22 -25.16 -14.44
N GLN A 442 28.52 -25.58 -13.38
CA GLN A 442 29.11 -26.20 -12.21
C GLN A 442 29.38 -27.68 -12.50
N GLU A 443 30.53 -28.21 -12.05
CA GLU A 443 30.83 -29.65 -12.17
C GLU A 443 29.82 -30.48 -11.36
N GLU A 444 29.43 -31.63 -11.91
CA GLU A 444 28.49 -32.56 -11.27
C GLU A 444 29.10 -33.12 -9.98
N GLU A 445 28.40 -32.96 -8.85
CA GLU A 445 28.85 -33.39 -7.52
C GLU A 445 27.94 -34.53 -7.02
N GLU A 446 28.46 -35.74 -6.92
CA GLU A 446 27.77 -36.84 -6.25
C GLU A 446 28.02 -36.76 -4.74
N THR A 447 26.94 -36.68 -3.95
CA THR A 447 27.02 -36.69 -2.48
C THR A 447 26.25 -37.87 -1.90
N GLU A 448 26.95 -38.77 -1.21
CA GLU A 448 26.33 -39.89 -0.50
C GLU A 448 25.81 -39.43 0.87
N LEU A 449 24.49 -39.54 1.10
CA LEU A 449 23.85 -39.18 2.37
C LEU A 449 23.32 -40.42 3.07
N ARG A 450 23.84 -40.69 4.29
CA ARG A 450 23.37 -41.81 5.11
C ARG A 450 22.09 -41.46 5.86
N GLY A 451 21.06 -42.28 5.65
CA GLY A 451 19.77 -42.19 6.35
C GLY A 451 19.75 -42.86 7.72
N PRO A 452 18.61 -42.75 8.43
CA PRO A 452 18.42 -43.49 9.67
C PRO A 452 18.53 -45.01 9.44
N PRO A 453 18.98 -45.80 10.42
CA PRO A 453 19.06 -47.26 10.30
C PRO A 453 17.72 -47.86 9.89
N VAL A 454 17.72 -48.89 9.04
CA VAL A 454 16.50 -49.50 8.46
C VAL A 454 15.47 -49.86 9.54
N ALA A 455 15.92 -50.43 10.66
CA ALA A 455 15.07 -50.81 11.80
C ALA A 455 14.38 -49.62 12.52
N LYS A 456 14.80 -48.38 12.25
CA LYS A 456 14.16 -47.15 12.74
C LYS A 456 13.49 -46.34 11.62
N ALA A 457 13.81 -46.65 10.37
CA ALA A 457 13.25 -46.00 9.19
C ALA A 457 11.87 -46.55 8.84
N PHE A 458 11.60 -47.82 9.16
CA PHE A 458 10.32 -48.47 8.90
C PHE A 458 9.77 -49.13 10.17
N ASP A 459 8.45 -49.11 10.34
CA ASP A 459 7.78 -49.84 11.40
C ASP A 459 7.67 -51.34 11.07
N GLN A 460 7.06 -52.11 11.98
CA GLN A 460 6.90 -53.56 11.83
C GLN A 460 5.98 -53.96 10.67
N GLU A 461 5.21 -53.02 10.11
CA GLU A 461 4.34 -53.20 8.94
C GLU A 461 5.02 -52.75 7.64
N GLY A 462 6.27 -52.26 7.70
CA GLY A 462 7.03 -51.78 6.55
C GLY A 462 6.69 -50.36 6.13
N LYS A 463 5.94 -49.59 6.93
CA LYS A 463 5.62 -48.19 6.62
C LYS A 463 6.73 -47.25 7.12
N PRO A 464 7.03 -46.18 6.38
CA PRO A 464 8.06 -45.22 6.77
C PRO A 464 7.67 -44.54 8.07
N THR A 465 8.63 -44.45 8.99
CA THR A 465 8.44 -43.68 10.23
C THR A 465 8.64 -42.20 9.96
N LYS A 466 8.20 -41.35 10.91
CA LYS A 466 8.42 -39.91 10.86
C LYS A 466 9.91 -39.52 10.70
N ALA A 467 10.84 -40.36 11.15
CA ALA A 467 12.27 -40.16 10.95
C ALA A 467 12.71 -40.38 9.49
N ALA A 468 12.11 -41.36 8.80
CA ALA A 468 12.34 -41.60 7.37
C ALA A 468 11.68 -40.51 6.51
N GLU A 469 10.48 -40.05 6.87
CA GLU A 469 9.78 -38.96 6.17
C GLU A 469 10.58 -37.65 6.25
N VAL A 470 11.07 -37.29 7.43
CA VAL A 470 11.89 -36.08 7.62
C VAL A 470 13.21 -36.19 6.85
N PHE A 471 13.82 -37.37 6.81
CA PHE A 471 15.04 -37.60 6.02
C PHE A 471 14.77 -37.48 4.50
N ALA A 472 13.65 -38.01 4.02
CA ALA A 472 13.24 -37.88 2.61
C ALA A 472 12.96 -36.43 2.22
N VAL A 473 12.23 -35.68 3.06
CA VAL A 473 11.99 -34.24 2.85
C VAL A 473 13.30 -33.45 2.82
N ARG A 474 14.27 -33.79 3.69
CA ARG A 474 15.59 -33.17 3.69
C ARG A 474 16.37 -33.43 2.39
N ILE A 475 16.28 -34.63 1.81
CA ILE A 475 16.89 -34.93 0.50
C ILE A 475 16.23 -34.11 -0.61
N VAL A 476 14.89 -34.05 -0.65
CA VAL A 476 14.15 -33.28 -1.65
C VAL A 476 14.44 -31.77 -1.56
N TYR A 477 14.57 -31.23 -0.34
CA TYR A 477 14.99 -29.84 -0.12
C TYR A 477 16.44 -29.58 -0.55
N LEU A 478 17.35 -30.51 -0.32
CA LEU A 478 18.73 -30.41 -0.81
C LEU A 478 18.77 -30.42 -2.34
N TRP A 479 17.98 -31.28 -2.98
CA TRP A 479 17.91 -31.38 -4.45
C TRP A 479 17.32 -30.12 -5.10
N THR A 480 16.23 -29.58 -4.53
CA THR A 480 15.61 -28.32 -5.01
C THR A 480 16.47 -27.08 -4.74
N SER A 481 17.32 -27.12 -3.71
CA SER A 481 18.31 -26.06 -3.44
C SER A 481 19.51 -26.09 -4.40
N TYR A 482 19.80 -27.25 -5.01
CA TYR A 482 20.87 -27.41 -6.01
C TYR A 482 20.40 -27.07 -7.43
N ILE A 483 19.10 -27.18 -7.75
CA ILE A 483 18.54 -26.78 -9.05
C ILE A 483 18.29 -25.25 -9.14
N ARG A 484 18.27 -24.55 -8.00
CA ARG A 484 18.03 -23.09 -7.92
C ARG A 484 19.29 -22.23 -7.71
N LYS A 485 20.48 -22.81 -7.92
CA LYS A 485 21.74 -22.07 -8.05
C LYS A 485 22.32 -22.35 -9.42
#